data_AF-A0A7K3M275-F1
#
_entry.id   AF-A0A7K3M275-F1
#
_cell.length_a   1.000
_cell.length_b   1.000
_cell.length_c   1.000
_cell.angle_alpha   90.00
_cell.angle_beta   90.00
_cell.angle_gamma   90.00
#
_symmetry.space_group_name_H-M   'P 1'
#
loop_
_entity.id
_entity.type
_entity.pdbx_description
1 polymer ?
#
loop_
_entity_poly.entity_id
_entity_poly.type
_entity_poly.pdbx_seq_one_letter_code
_entity_poly.pdbx_strand_id
1 'polypeptide(L)'
;MNYQPALEGMPGRLYAATPTRLATWSDCPRRYRFTYLERPPPAKGPPWAHNTMGAVVHNALAQWWRLPLSARSVERAGALVGRYWASEGFRDTEQAEQWQTAAKAMVERYVALLDPEDEPHGVERTVGLVHGGVSLSGRVDRIDNRAGELVIVDYKTGRHVLTTDDARSSLALAVYAAATARTMRLPCRRVELHHLPSGETAIWEHDEISLGRHLARADGIAAECADADEAFRVGESGDDIFPPRPSGRCGWCDYRSHCPEGKSAAPSRPSWSGLADI
;
A
#
# COMPACT_ATOMS: atom_id res chain seq x y z
N MET A 1 1.06 6.22 43.33
CA MET A 1 0.11 6.75 42.32
C MET A 1 0.46 8.20 42.08
N ASN A 2 1.25 8.47 41.03
CA ASN A 2 1.55 9.85 40.63
C ASN A 2 0.49 10.28 39.63
N TYR A 3 -0.58 10.89 40.13
CA TYR A 3 -1.55 11.58 39.29
C TYR A 3 -0.92 12.93 38.88
N GLN A 4 -0.34 12.99 37.69
CA GLN A 4 -0.06 14.27 37.06
C GLN A 4 -1.38 14.76 36.43
N PRO A 5 -1.93 15.90 36.86
CA PRO A 5 -3.09 16.47 36.19
C PRO A 5 -2.69 16.83 34.77
N ALA A 6 -3.46 16.35 33.79
CA ALA A 6 -3.33 16.78 32.41
C ALA A 6 -3.54 18.29 32.36
N LEU A 7 -2.55 19.03 31.86
CA LEU A 7 -2.64 20.47 31.68
C LEU A 7 -3.70 20.76 30.62
N GLU A 8 -4.78 21.43 31.03
CA GLU A 8 -5.89 21.86 30.19
C GLU A 8 -5.33 22.70 29.02
N GLY A 9 -5.58 22.25 27.77
CA GLY A 9 -5.08 22.91 26.56
C GLY A 9 -3.81 22.32 25.93
N MET A 10 -3.25 21.23 26.45
CA MET A 10 -2.22 20.49 25.70
C MET A 10 -2.84 19.84 24.45
N PRO A 11 -2.25 20.05 23.25
CA PRO A 11 -2.73 19.38 22.05
C PRO A 11 -2.69 17.86 22.26
N GLY A 12 -3.80 17.20 21.95
CA GLY A 12 -3.91 15.75 22.06
C GLY A 12 -2.79 15.04 21.31
N ARG A 13 -2.40 13.85 21.79
CA ARG A 13 -1.35 13.05 21.14
C ARG A 13 -1.80 12.70 19.72
N LEU A 14 -1.01 13.09 18.72
CA LEU A 14 -1.29 12.76 17.32
C LEU A 14 -1.35 11.24 17.14
N TYR A 15 -2.37 10.77 16.42
CA TYR A 15 -2.47 9.38 16.02
C TYR A 15 -1.54 9.10 14.84
N ALA A 16 -0.62 8.15 14.95
CA ALA A 16 0.28 7.81 13.85
C ALA A 16 -0.37 6.75 12.94
N ALA A 17 -0.55 7.07 11.66
CA ALA A 17 -1.19 6.16 10.72
C ALA A 17 -0.53 6.14 9.34
N THR A 18 -0.71 5.02 8.64
CA THR A 18 -0.41 4.87 7.22
C THR A 18 -1.71 4.62 6.45
N PRO A 19 -1.79 4.91 5.14
CA PRO A 19 -2.98 4.59 4.36
C PRO A 19 -3.40 3.13 4.47
N THR A 20 -2.44 2.19 4.52
CA THR A 20 -2.71 0.76 4.70
C THR A 20 -3.32 0.46 6.07
N ARG A 21 -2.88 1.12 7.15
CA ARG A 21 -3.46 0.96 8.49
C ARG A 21 -4.93 1.40 8.51
N LEU A 22 -5.21 2.58 7.95
CA LEU A 22 -6.57 3.13 7.85
C LEU A 22 -7.48 2.27 6.96
N ALA A 23 -6.97 1.80 5.83
CA ALA A 23 -7.69 0.90 4.94
C ALA A 23 -7.99 -0.43 5.63
N THR A 24 -7.07 -0.98 6.43
CA THR A 24 -7.30 -2.23 7.16
C THR A 24 -8.42 -2.09 8.19
N TRP A 25 -8.49 -0.96 8.91
CA TRP A 25 -9.61 -0.66 9.82
C TRP A 25 -10.93 -0.56 9.06
N SER A 26 -10.96 0.25 7.99
CA SER A 26 -12.14 0.44 7.15
C SER A 26 -12.63 -0.86 6.53
N ASP A 27 -11.73 -1.73 6.10
CA ASP A 27 -12.06 -3.04 5.53
C ASP A 27 -12.64 -3.99 6.58
N CYS A 28 -11.99 -4.13 7.74
CA CYS A 28 -12.43 -5.02 8.81
C CYS A 28 -11.71 -4.72 10.15
N PRO A 29 -12.40 -4.15 11.15
CA PRO A 29 -11.85 -3.91 12.49
C PRO A 29 -11.22 -5.14 13.14
N ARG A 30 -11.82 -6.33 12.96
CA ARG A 30 -11.21 -7.58 13.47
C ARG A 30 -9.86 -7.89 12.83
N ARG A 31 -9.71 -7.71 11.51
CA ARG A 31 -8.42 -7.87 10.81
C ARG A 31 -7.41 -6.84 11.30
N TYR A 32 -7.86 -5.61 11.53
CA TYR A 32 -7.03 -4.55 12.11
C TYR A 32 -6.48 -4.94 13.48
N ARG A 33 -7.34 -5.42 14.40
CA ARG A 33 -6.92 -5.90 15.73
C ARG A 33 -5.82 -6.95 15.64
N PHE A 34 -6.05 -7.99 14.84
CA PHE A 34 -5.08 -9.08 14.64
C PHE A 34 -3.76 -8.61 14.01
N THR A 35 -3.80 -7.57 13.18
CA THR A 35 -2.61 -7.05 12.48
C THR A 35 -1.78 -6.12 13.33
N TYR A 36 -2.42 -5.22 14.06
CA TYR A 36 -1.73 -4.09 14.67
C TYR A 36 -1.66 -4.15 16.19
N LEU A 37 -2.63 -4.80 16.85
CA LEU A 37 -2.81 -4.72 18.29
C LEU A 37 -2.46 -6.01 19.03
N GLU A 38 -2.86 -7.17 18.52
CA GLU A 38 -2.57 -8.46 19.16
C GLU A 38 -1.06 -8.73 19.25
N ARG A 39 -0.61 -9.15 20.44
CA ARG A 39 0.79 -9.50 20.73
C ARG A 39 0.85 -10.78 21.59
N PRO A 40 1.35 -11.91 21.04
CA PRO A 40 1.76 -12.13 19.65
C PRO A 40 0.56 -12.11 18.68
N PRO A 41 0.75 -11.71 17.41
CA PRO A 41 -0.33 -11.77 16.43
C PRO A 41 -0.75 -13.24 16.16
N PRO A 42 -2.03 -13.50 15.86
CA PRO A 42 -2.47 -14.82 15.42
C PRO A 42 -1.70 -15.29 14.19
N ALA A 43 -1.58 -16.61 14.03
CA ALA A 43 -0.90 -17.19 12.88
C ALA A 43 -1.58 -16.76 11.58
N LYS A 44 -0.80 -16.16 10.68
CA LYS A 44 -1.27 -15.83 9.33
C LYS A 44 -1.34 -17.09 8.48
N GLY A 45 -2.20 -17.05 7.46
CA GLY A 45 -2.16 -17.97 6.34
C GLY A 45 -0.84 -17.86 5.55
N PRO A 46 -0.63 -18.77 4.58
CA PRO A 46 0.56 -18.72 3.73
C PRO A 46 0.63 -17.38 2.99
N PRO A 47 1.84 -16.90 2.63
CA PRO A 47 2.01 -15.73 1.78
C PRO A 47 1.23 -15.89 0.47
N TRP A 48 0.68 -14.80 -0.05
CA TRP A 48 0.00 -14.81 -1.34
C TRP A 48 1.00 -14.61 -2.48
N ALA A 49 0.99 -15.48 -3.49
CA ALA A 49 1.96 -15.43 -4.59
C ALA A 49 2.00 -14.08 -5.33
N HIS A 50 0.84 -13.45 -5.52
CA HIS A 50 0.73 -12.14 -6.16
C HIS A 50 1.34 -11.02 -5.32
N ASN A 51 1.32 -11.11 -3.99
CA ASN A 51 2.00 -10.16 -3.10
C ASN A 51 3.51 -10.38 -3.13
N THR A 52 3.96 -11.64 -3.14
CA THR A 52 5.37 -12.01 -3.28
C THR A 52 5.93 -11.45 -4.60
N MET A 53 5.28 -11.74 -5.72
CA MET A 53 5.66 -11.24 -7.05
C MET A 53 5.61 -9.71 -7.12
N GLY A 54 4.55 -9.08 -6.60
CA GLY A 54 4.45 -7.62 -6.54
C GLY A 54 5.61 -6.99 -5.79
N ALA A 55 5.98 -7.52 -4.62
CA ALA A 55 7.13 -7.03 -3.87
C ALA A 55 8.46 -7.15 -4.66
N VAL A 56 8.65 -8.26 -5.38
CA VAL A 56 9.83 -8.43 -6.25
C VAL A 56 9.86 -7.39 -7.36
N VAL A 57 8.72 -7.14 -8.02
CA VAL A 57 8.61 -6.14 -9.11
C VAL A 57 8.91 -4.74 -8.60
N HIS A 58 8.32 -4.30 -7.48
CA HIS A 58 8.60 -2.98 -6.90
C HIS A 58 10.08 -2.84 -6.53
N ASN A 59 10.66 -3.86 -5.88
CA ASN A 59 12.07 -3.87 -5.53
C ASN A 59 12.97 -3.80 -6.77
N ALA A 60 12.67 -4.53 -7.84
CA ALA A 60 13.45 -4.50 -9.08
C ALA A 60 13.44 -3.11 -9.72
N LEU A 61 12.27 -2.47 -9.82
CA LEU A 61 12.13 -1.12 -10.38
C LEU A 61 12.84 -0.07 -9.52
N ALA A 62 12.68 -0.15 -8.20
CA ALA A 62 13.35 0.76 -7.28
C ALA A 62 14.88 0.63 -7.37
N GLN A 63 15.38 -0.60 -7.47
CA GLN A 63 16.81 -0.87 -7.60
C GLN A 63 17.35 -0.47 -8.97
N TRP A 64 16.56 -0.56 -10.03
CA TRP A 64 16.95 -0.11 -11.37
C TRP A 64 17.24 1.39 -11.39
N TRP A 65 16.35 2.20 -10.80
CA TRP A 65 16.59 3.65 -10.65
C TRP A 65 17.81 3.98 -9.77
N ARG A 66 18.21 3.09 -8.86
CA ARG A 66 19.41 3.28 -8.01
C ARG A 66 20.72 2.89 -8.70
N LEU A 67 20.66 2.30 -9.89
CA LEU A 67 21.86 2.03 -10.68
C LEU A 67 22.47 3.33 -11.21
N PRO A 68 23.79 3.38 -11.41
CA PRO A 68 24.40 4.40 -12.25
C PRO A 68 23.73 4.43 -13.62
N LEU A 69 23.56 5.63 -14.18
CA LEU A 69 22.89 5.84 -15.47
C LEU A 69 23.39 4.89 -16.58
N SER A 70 24.71 4.71 -16.68
CA SER A 70 25.33 3.81 -17.68
C SER A 70 24.99 2.33 -17.52
N ALA A 71 24.43 1.92 -16.38
CA ALA A 71 24.00 0.55 -16.09
C ALA A 71 22.48 0.37 -16.15
N ARG A 72 21.71 1.43 -16.41
CA ARG A 72 20.24 1.40 -16.52
C ARG A 72 19.80 0.88 -17.88
N SER A 73 19.92 -0.43 -18.08
CA SER A 73 19.42 -1.11 -19.27
C SER A 73 18.16 -1.93 -18.97
N VAL A 74 17.41 -2.28 -20.01
CA VAL A 74 16.23 -3.16 -19.93
C VAL A 74 16.64 -4.54 -19.40
N GLU A 75 17.72 -5.11 -19.94
CA GLU A 75 18.24 -6.43 -19.53
C GLU A 75 18.62 -6.44 -18.05
N ARG A 76 19.19 -5.33 -17.57
CA ARG A 76 19.55 -5.18 -16.16
C ARG A 76 18.30 -5.12 -15.28
N ALA A 77 17.22 -4.48 -15.72
CA ALA A 77 15.95 -4.48 -15.00
C ALA A 77 15.40 -5.92 -14.84
N GLY A 78 15.42 -6.70 -15.92
CA GLY A 78 15.03 -8.10 -15.88
C GLY A 78 15.91 -8.96 -14.97
N ALA A 79 17.22 -8.72 -14.97
CA ALA A 79 18.15 -9.41 -14.07
C ALA A 79 17.89 -9.09 -12.58
N LEU A 80 17.41 -7.89 -12.25
CA LEU A 80 17.04 -7.53 -10.88
C LEU A 80 15.83 -8.33 -10.38
N VAL A 81 14.86 -8.65 -11.25
CA VAL A 81 13.75 -9.54 -10.89
C VAL A 81 14.29 -10.91 -10.46
N GLY A 82 15.21 -11.48 -11.25
CA GLY A 82 15.84 -12.77 -10.90
C GLY A 82 16.61 -12.72 -9.59
N ARG A 83 17.35 -11.63 -9.34
CA ARG A 83 18.12 -11.42 -8.10
C ARG A 83 17.26 -11.38 -6.84
N TYR A 84 16.08 -10.78 -6.92
CA TYR A 84 15.17 -10.60 -5.78
C TYR A 84 14.02 -11.59 -5.77
N TRP A 85 14.05 -12.60 -6.64
CA TRP A 85 12.96 -13.55 -6.78
C TRP A 85 12.73 -14.33 -5.48
N ALA A 86 11.46 -14.53 -5.17
CA ALA A 86 11.00 -15.26 -4.01
C ALA A 86 9.77 -16.09 -4.42
N SER A 87 9.70 -17.34 -3.97
CA SER A 87 8.73 -18.34 -4.45
C SER A 87 7.62 -18.66 -3.44
N GLU A 88 7.50 -17.89 -2.37
CA GLU A 88 6.48 -18.08 -1.35
C GLU A 88 5.07 -17.84 -1.90
N GLY A 89 4.17 -18.75 -1.58
CA GLY A 89 2.76 -18.68 -1.95
C GLY A 89 2.42 -19.28 -3.32
N PHE A 90 3.42 -19.57 -4.15
CA PHE A 90 3.22 -20.30 -5.41
C PHE A 90 2.84 -21.76 -5.14
N ARG A 91 2.14 -22.38 -6.09
CA ARG A 91 1.70 -23.78 -6.01
C ARG A 91 2.87 -24.76 -5.93
N ASP A 92 3.86 -24.53 -6.77
CA ASP A 92 5.05 -25.37 -6.96
C ASP A 92 6.18 -24.58 -7.64
N THR A 93 7.35 -25.22 -7.78
CA THR A 93 8.52 -24.63 -8.44
C THR A 93 8.24 -24.25 -9.89
N GLU A 94 7.49 -25.09 -10.63
CA GLU A 94 7.17 -24.84 -12.04
C GLU A 94 6.38 -23.54 -12.21
N GLN A 95 5.31 -23.34 -11.41
CA GLN A 95 4.54 -22.11 -11.43
C GLN A 95 5.40 -20.91 -11.01
N ALA A 96 6.29 -21.07 -10.02
CA ALA A 96 7.19 -20.00 -9.59
C ALA A 96 8.16 -19.59 -10.72
N GLU A 97 8.72 -20.54 -11.47
CA GLU A 97 9.62 -20.26 -12.60
C GLU A 97 8.89 -19.59 -13.78
N GLN A 98 7.68 -20.05 -14.09
CA GLN A 98 6.83 -19.42 -15.10
C GLN A 98 6.54 -17.95 -14.74
N TRP A 99 6.19 -17.70 -13.49
CA TRP A 99 5.91 -16.34 -13.01
C TRP A 99 7.15 -15.47 -12.83
N GLN A 100 8.31 -16.06 -12.55
CA GLN A 100 9.58 -15.33 -12.59
C GLN A 100 9.84 -14.80 -14.00
N THR A 101 9.61 -15.64 -15.01
CA THR A 101 9.75 -15.27 -16.41
C THR A 101 8.74 -14.20 -16.81
N ALA A 102 7.47 -14.35 -16.40
CA ALA A 102 6.42 -13.37 -16.67
C ALA A 102 6.71 -12.01 -15.99
N ALA A 103 7.15 -12.01 -14.73
CA ALA A 103 7.52 -10.81 -13.99
C ALA A 103 8.74 -10.10 -14.59
N LYS A 104 9.74 -10.88 -15.04
CA LYS A 104 10.90 -10.35 -15.78
C LYS A 104 10.44 -9.62 -17.04
N ALA A 105 9.65 -10.28 -17.88
CA ALA A 105 9.15 -9.69 -19.12
C ALA A 105 8.27 -8.45 -18.85
N MET A 106 7.49 -8.47 -17.76
CA MET A 106 6.67 -7.32 -17.34
C MET A 106 7.54 -6.11 -16.98
N VAL A 107 8.58 -6.29 -16.16
CA VAL A 107 9.51 -5.23 -15.77
C VAL A 107 10.30 -4.72 -16.98
N GLU A 108 10.79 -5.62 -17.84
CA GLU A 108 11.52 -5.26 -19.05
C GLU A 108 10.67 -4.40 -20.00
N ARG A 109 9.41 -4.80 -20.25
CA ARG A 109 8.48 -4.01 -21.06
C ARG A 109 8.23 -2.63 -20.47
N TYR A 110 8.02 -2.54 -19.16
CA TYR A 110 7.78 -1.26 -18.49
C TYR A 110 9.00 -0.32 -18.58
N VAL A 111 10.19 -0.84 -18.27
CA VAL A 111 11.43 -0.06 -18.31
C VAL A 111 11.80 0.39 -19.73
N ALA A 112 11.48 -0.40 -20.76
CA ALA A 112 11.70 -0.01 -22.16
C ALA A 112 10.94 1.26 -22.59
N LEU A 113 9.91 1.67 -21.83
CA LEU A 113 9.14 2.90 -22.07
C LEU A 113 9.70 4.12 -21.30
N LEU A 114 10.63 3.91 -20.38
CA LEU A 114 11.19 4.97 -19.55
C LEU A 114 12.39 5.60 -20.25
N ASP A 115 12.56 6.91 -20.06
CA ASP A 115 13.83 7.58 -20.32
C ASP A 115 14.75 7.39 -19.09
N PRO A 116 15.88 6.68 -19.20
CA PRO A 116 16.79 6.49 -18.06
C PRO A 116 17.42 7.78 -17.55
N GLU A 117 17.48 8.85 -18.36
CA GLU A 117 18.03 10.16 -18.00
C GLU A 117 17.03 11.05 -17.25
N ASP A 118 15.73 10.78 -17.38
CA ASP A 118 14.67 11.48 -16.65
C ASP A 118 14.60 10.99 -15.19
N GLU A 119 15.52 11.48 -14.38
CA GLU A 119 15.67 11.10 -12.97
C GLU A 119 14.40 11.40 -12.16
N PRO A 120 13.80 10.40 -11.50
CA PRO A 120 12.72 10.66 -10.57
C PRO A 120 13.22 11.49 -9.39
N HIS A 121 12.37 12.40 -8.92
CA HIS A 121 12.62 13.20 -7.72
C HIS A 121 12.75 12.35 -6.45
N GLY A 122 12.13 11.16 -6.44
CA GLY A 122 12.30 10.18 -5.36
C GLY A 122 11.84 8.79 -5.76
N VAL A 123 12.47 7.78 -5.17
CA VAL A 123 12.14 6.35 -5.36
C VAL A 123 12.09 5.68 -4.01
N GLU A 124 11.02 4.94 -3.72
CA GLU A 124 10.77 4.31 -2.43
C GLU A 124 10.90 5.31 -1.27
N ARG A 125 10.43 6.54 -1.49
CA ARG A 125 10.66 7.65 -0.57
C ARG A 125 9.57 7.69 0.50
N THR A 126 9.98 7.78 1.76
CA THR A 126 9.04 8.02 2.87
C THR A 126 8.66 9.49 2.91
N VAL A 127 7.36 9.76 2.96
CA VAL A 127 6.76 11.09 3.05
C VAL A 127 5.77 11.11 4.22
N GLY A 128 5.51 12.30 4.77
CA GLY A 128 4.52 12.45 5.82
C GLY A 128 3.96 13.86 5.94
N LEU A 129 2.80 13.94 6.59
CA LEU A 129 2.18 15.20 6.97
C LEU A 129 1.38 15.03 8.26
N VAL A 130 1.14 16.15 8.94
CA VAL A 130 0.14 16.24 10.01
C VAL A 130 -1.10 16.92 9.46
N HIS A 131 -2.26 16.36 9.73
CA HIS A 131 -3.56 16.93 9.38
C HIS A 131 -4.57 16.57 10.49
N GLY A 132 -5.31 17.55 11.01
CA GLY A 132 -6.22 17.30 12.13
C GLY A 132 -5.49 16.69 13.33
N GLY A 133 -6.02 15.59 13.85
CA GLY A 133 -5.45 14.82 14.97
C GLY A 133 -4.49 13.71 14.53
N VAL A 134 -4.17 13.58 13.24
CA VAL A 134 -3.39 12.45 12.69
C VAL A 134 -2.04 12.88 12.09
N SER A 135 -1.01 12.09 12.37
CA SER A 135 0.27 12.09 11.66
C SER A 135 0.26 10.98 10.62
N LEU A 136 0.07 11.35 9.36
CA LEU A 136 0.02 10.44 8.23
C LEU A 136 1.42 10.27 7.62
N SER A 137 1.80 9.02 7.37
CA SER A 137 3.05 8.70 6.69
C SER A 137 2.89 7.52 5.74
N GLY A 138 3.80 7.41 4.78
CA GLY A 138 3.86 6.27 3.88
C GLY A 138 5.04 6.34 2.95
N ARG A 139 5.20 5.28 2.15
CA ARG A 139 6.31 5.13 1.21
C ARG A 139 5.75 5.12 -0.20
N VAL A 140 6.23 6.05 -1.02
CA VAL A 140 5.84 6.22 -2.41
C VAL A 140 6.81 5.44 -3.29
N ASP A 141 6.29 4.65 -4.24
CA ASP A 141 7.12 3.85 -5.16
C ASP A 141 8.05 4.74 -6.00
N ARG A 142 7.48 5.74 -6.68
CA ARG A 142 8.21 6.74 -7.46
C ARG A 142 7.53 8.11 -7.41
N ILE A 143 8.34 9.16 -7.36
CA ILE A 143 7.93 10.56 -7.43
C ILE A 143 8.66 11.18 -8.62
N ASP A 144 7.94 11.56 -9.66
CA ASP A 144 8.50 12.23 -10.84
C ASP A 144 8.43 13.75 -10.65
N ASN A 145 9.22 14.51 -11.42
CA ASN A 145 9.09 15.95 -11.53
C ASN A 145 8.81 16.32 -12.99
N ARG A 146 7.67 16.95 -13.24
CA ARG A 146 7.27 17.41 -14.57
C ARG A 146 7.17 18.92 -14.56
N ALA A 147 8.23 19.57 -15.03
CA ALA A 147 8.31 21.03 -15.13
C ALA A 147 8.03 21.77 -13.80
N GLY A 148 8.52 21.23 -12.68
CA GLY A 148 8.37 21.83 -11.35
C GLY A 148 7.18 21.30 -10.54
N GLU A 149 6.33 20.47 -11.13
CA GLU A 149 5.24 19.80 -10.43
C GLU A 149 5.58 18.32 -10.18
N LEU A 150 5.44 17.89 -8.93
CA LEU A 150 5.69 16.51 -8.55
C LEU A 150 4.49 15.63 -8.88
N VAL A 151 4.77 14.40 -9.33
CA VAL A 151 3.76 13.40 -9.66
C VAL A 151 4.01 12.14 -8.86
N ILE A 152 2.97 11.66 -8.18
CA ILE A 152 3.01 10.35 -7.49
C ILE A 152 2.80 9.26 -8.53
N VAL A 153 3.72 8.31 -8.59
CA VAL A 153 3.60 7.09 -9.39
C VAL A 153 3.59 5.90 -8.45
N ASP A 154 2.54 5.09 -8.57
CA ASP A 154 2.35 3.87 -7.82
C ASP A 154 2.21 2.69 -8.81
N TYR A 155 3.02 1.64 -8.59
CA TYR A 155 3.06 0.48 -9.47
C TYR A 155 2.02 -0.56 -9.05
N LYS A 156 1.40 -1.18 -10.05
CA LYS A 156 0.32 -2.16 -9.83
C LYS A 156 0.53 -3.39 -10.70
N THR A 157 0.60 -4.54 -10.04
CA THR A 157 0.83 -5.86 -10.64
C THR A 157 -0.38 -6.79 -10.55
N GLY A 158 -1.53 -6.24 -10.13
CA GLY A 158 -2.78 -6.98 -9.99
C GLY A 158 -3.34 -7.46 -11.33
N ARG A 159 -4.43 -8.23 -11.29
CA ARG A 159 -5.07 -8.77 -12.51
C ARG A 159 -5.96 -7.77 -13.24
N HIS A 160 -6.49 -6.81 -12.50
CA HIS A 160 -7.50 -5.90 -13.00
C HIS A 160 -6.84 -4.58 -13.37
N VAL A 161 -7.05 -4.18 -14.62
CA VAL A 161 -6.68 -2.85 -15.10
C VAL A 161 -7.39 -1.80 -14.25
N LEU A 162 -6.64 -0.78 -13.87
CA LEU A 162 -7.13 0.29 -13.01
C LEU A 162 -7.67 1.44 -13.84
N THR A 163 -8.69 2.08 -13.31
CA THR A 163 -9.41 3.18 -13.95
C THR A 163 -9.00 4.52 -13.34
N THR A 164 -9.31 5.60 -14.03
CA THR A 164 -9.21 6.95 -13.47
C THR A 164 -9.99 7.10 -12.16
N ASP A 165 -11.08 6.36 -11.98
CA ASP A 165 -11.85 6.39 -10.73
C ASP A 165 -11.10 5.74 -9.56
N ASP A 166 -10.34 4.68 -9.82
CA ASP A 166 -9.46 4.07 -8.82
C ASP A 166 -8.39 5.06 -8.35
N ALA A 167 -7.80 5.81 -9.28
CA ALA A 167 -6.84 6.87 -8.94
C ALA A 167 -7.50 8.00 -8.13
N ARG A 168 -8.66 8.49 -8.60
CA ARG A 168 -9.43 9.57 -7.98
C ARG A 168 -9.88 9.27 -6.55
N SER A 169 -10.36 8.06 -6.32
CA SER A 169 -10.94 7.62 -5.05
C SER A 169 -9.90 7.07 -4.05
N SER A 170 -8.64 6.90 -4.47
CA SER A 170 -7.58 6.35 -3.62
C SER A 170 -7.17 7.31 -2.51
N LEU A 171 -7.55 6.95 -1.28
CA LEU A 171 -7.09 7.63 -0.06
C LEU A 171 -5.55 7.64 0.03
N ALA A 172 -4.90 6.54 -0.35
CA ALA A 172 -3.46 6.41 -0.28
C ALA A 172 -2.74 7.39 -1.21
N LEU A 173 -3.17 7.49 -2.47
CA LEU A 173 -2.57 8.41 -3.43
C LEU A 173 -2.79 9.88 -3.03
N ALA A 174 -3.98 10.23 -2.56
CA ALA A 174 -4.25 11.59 -2.08
C ALA A 174 -3.38 11.97 -0.87
N VAL A 175 -3.21 11.04 0.09
CA VAL A 175 -2.29 11.22 1.22
C VAL A 175 -0.85 11.36 0.73
N TYR A 176 -0.42 10.56 -0.24
CA TYR A 176 0.93 10.64 -0.80
C TYR A 176 1.19 11.96 -1.53
N ALA A 177 0.23 12.45 -2.31
CA ALA A 177 0.34 13.74 -2.99
C ALA A 177 0.48 14.89 -1.97
N ALA A 178 -0.41 14.94 -0.97
CA ALA A 178 -0.36 15.96 0.07
C ALA A 178 0.92 15.88 0.94
N ALA A 179 1.32 14.67 1.33
CA ALA A 179 2.53 14.42 2.10
C ALA A 179 3.79 14.81 1.32
N THR A 180 3.83 14.48 0.03
CA THR A 180 4.96 14.79 -0.87
C THR A 180 5.07 16.30 -1.07
N ALA A 181 3.96 16.99 -1.34
CA ALA A 181 3.97 18.44 -1.46
C ALA A 181 4.50 19.12 -0.19
N ARG A 182 4.08 18.64 0.98
CA ARG A 182 4.54 19.16 2.28
C ARG A 182 6.00 18.86 2.55
N THR A 183 6.44 17.64 2.27
CA THR A 183 7.80 17.15 2.55
C THR A 183 8.83 17.81 1.62
N MET A 184 8.51 17.90 0.33
CA MET A 184 9.42 18.41 -0.71
C MET A 184 9.27 19.90 -0.98
N ARG A 185 8.21 20.54 -0.45
CA ARG A 185 7.90 21.97 -0.66
C ARG A 185 7.75 22.34 -2.14
N LEU A 186 7.20 21.43 -2.93
CA LEU A 186 6.85 21.61 -4.34
C LEU A 186 5.39 21.21 -4.57
N PRO A 187 4.69 21.78 -5.55
CA PRO A 187 3.33 21.35 -5.89
C PRO A 187 3.28 19.86 -6.20
N CYS A 188 2.28 19.15 -5.67
CA CYS A 188 2.02 17.75 -6.01
C CYS A 188 0.52 17.49 -5.96
N ARG A 189 -0.08 17.32 -7.13
CA ARG A 189 -1.54 17.16 -7.31
C ARG A 189 -1.91 15.96 -8.18
N ARG A 190 -1.03 15.62 -9.12
CA ARG A 190 -1.20 14.50 -10.03
C ARG A 190 -0.73 13.20 -9.42
N VAL A 191 -1.55 12.16 -9.58
CA VAL A 191 -1.29 10.80 -9.13
C VAL A 191 -1.54 9.83 -10.27
N GLU A 192 -0.71 8.80 -10.36
CA GLU A 192 -0.73 7.83 -11.43
C GLU A 192 -0.63 6.41 -10.88
N LEU A 193 -1.50 5.54 -11.39
CA LEU A 193 -1.47 4.11 -11.17
C LEU A 193 -0.98 3.46 -12.45
N HIS A 194 0.26 2.97 -12.42
CA HIS A 194 0.88 2.29 -13.56
C HIS A 194 0.56 0.81 -13.45
N HIS A 195 -0.35 0.31 -14.29
CA HIS A 195 -0.73 -1.10 -14.30
C HIS A 195 0.19 -1.89 -15.23
N LEU A 196 1.24 -2.45 -14.64
CA LEU A 196 2.35 -3.08 -15.35
C LEU A 196 1.96 -4.25 -16.27
N PRO A 197 0.99 -5.13 -15.90
CA PRO A 197 0.60 -6.22 -16.79
C PRO A 197 0.02 -5.75 -18.12
N SER A 198 -0.83 -4.71 -18.13
CA SER A 198 -1.44 -4.18 -19.36
C SER A 198 -0.65 -3.04 -20.00
N GLY A 199 0.24 -2.38 -19.24
CA GLY A 199 0.93 -1.15 -19.66
C GLY A 199 0.06 0.10 -19.57
N GLU A 200 -1.19 -0.01 -19.10
CA GLU A 200 -2.08 1.15 -18.97
C GLU A 200 -1.74 1.99 -17.74
N THR A 201 -1.95 3.29 -17.84
CA THR A 201 -1.76 4.23 -16.74
C THR A 201 -3.07 4.97 -16.44
N ALA A 202 -3.61 4.76 -15.25
CA ALA A 202 -4.74 5.55 -14.76
C ALA A 202 -4.22 6.81 -14.08
N ILE A 203 -4.69 7.98 -14.52
CA ILE A 203 -4.21 9.29 -14.10
C ILE A 203 -5.35 10.06 -13.46
N TRP A 204 -5.08 10.73 -12.35
CA TRP A 204 -5.98 11.72 -11.76
C TRP A 204 -5.20 12.93 -11.26
N GLU A 205 -5.81 14.11 -11.35
CA GLU A 205 -5.28 15.35 -10.80
C GLU A 205 -6.23 15.88 -9.73
N HIS A 206 -5.72 15.99 -8.50
CA HIS A 206 -6.48 16.54 -7.40
C HIS A 206 -6.42 18.07 -7.36
N ASP A 207 -7.56 18.69 -7.11
CA ASP A 207 -7.61 20.06 -6.59
C ASP A 207 -7.50 20.08 -5.05
N GLU A 208 -7.45 21.28 -4.47
CA GLU A 208 -7.36 21.46 -3.02
C GLU A 208 -8.58 20.91 -2.28
N ILE A 209 -9.76 20.98 -2.90
CA ILE A 209 -11.02 20.52 -2.31
C ILE A 209 -11.01 18.99 -2.20
N SER A 210 -10.63 18.28 -3.25
CA SER A 210 -10.57 16.82 -3.27
C SER A 210 -9.45 16.27 -2.37
N LEU A 211 -8.27 16.91 -2.32
CA LEU A 211 -7.25 16.57 -1.32
C LEU A 211 -7.77 16.78 0.10
N GLY A 212 -8.41 17.93 0.37
CA GLY A 212 -8.98 18.23 1.69
C GLY A 212 -10.01 17.19 2.14
N ARG A 213 -10.89 16.74 1.23
CA ARG A 213 -11.87 15.67 1.51
C ARG A 213 -11.22 14.34 1.88
N HIS A 214 -10.17 13.94 1.16
CA HIS A 214 -9.43 12.71 1.46
C HIS A 214 -8.71 12.81 2.80
N LEU A 215 -8.08 13.95 3.11
CA LEU A 215 -7.40 14.17 4.38
C LEU A 215 -8.37 14.20 5.57
N ALA A 216 -9.53 14.84 5.43
CA ALA A 216 -10.58 14.82 6.45
C ALA A 216 -11.13 13.41 6.67
N ARG A 217 -11.31 12.62 5.60
CA ARG A 217 -11.67 11.21 5.72
C ARG A 217 -10.58 10.40 6.43
N ALA A 218 -9.30 10.65 6.13
CA ALA A 218 -8.19 9.98 6.81
C ALA A 218 -8.17 10.29 8.31
N ASP A 219 -8.40 11.55 8.68
CA ASP A 219 -8.50 12.00 10.07
C ASP A 219 -9.67 11.33 10.81
N GLY A 220 -10.86 11.27 10.20
CA GLY A 220 -12.00 10.56 10.78
C GLY A 220 -11.74 9.06 11.02
N ILE A 221 -11.16 8.36 10.04
CA ILE A 221 -10.78 6.95 10.20
C ILE A 221 -9.70 6.79 11.28
N ALA A 222 -8.75 7.72 11.35
CA ALA A 222 -7.68 7.71 12.34
C ALA A 222 -8.22 7.92 13.77
N ALA A 223 -9.23 8.76 13.95
CA ALA A 223 -9.92 8.92 15.23
C ALA A 223 -10.58 7.61 15.67
N GLU A 224 -11.32 6.93 14.79
CA GLU A 224 -11.88 5.61 15.08
C GLU A 224 -10.80 4.58 15.46
N CYS A 225 -9.67 4.57 14.75
CA CYS A 225 -8.54 3.71 15.09
C CYS A 225 -7.94 4.06 16.45
N ALA A 226 -7.85 5.35 16.80
CA ALA A 226 -7.32 5.81 18.08
C ALA A 226 -8.20 5.35 19.24
N ASP A 227 -9.52 5.49 19.10
CA ASP A 227 -10.49 5.04 20.10
C ASP A 227 -10.43 3.51 20.28
N ALA A 228 -10.33 2.76 19.19
CA ALA A 228 -10.17 1.30 19.24
C ALA A 228 -8.86 0.86 19.89
N ASP A 229 -7.75 1.56 19.59
CA ASP A 229 -6.44 1.32 20.21
C ASP A 229 -6.44 1.66 21.71
N GLU A 230 -7.27 2.60 22.16
CA GLU A 230 -7.51 2.91 23.57
C GLU A 230 -8.29 1.81 24.26
N ALA A 231 -9.46 1.46 23.70
CA ALA A 231 -10.33 0.40 24.20
C ALA A 231 -9.54 -0.92 24.38
N PHE A 232 -8.77 -1.31 23.37
CA PHE A 232 -7.92 -2.51 23.45
C PHE A 232 -6.90 -2.45 24.58
N ARG A 233 -6.31 -1.26 24.85
CA ARG A 233 -5.30 -1.10 25.90
C ARG A 233 -5.88 -1.24 27.30
N VAL A 234 -7.14 -0.85 27.49
CA VAL A 234 -7.86 -1.04 28.76
C VAL A 234 -8.53 -2.41 28.87
N GLY A 235 -8.34 -3.28 27.87
CA GLY A 235 -8.77 -4.69 27.89
C GLY A 235 -10.02 -5.00 27.07
N GLU A 236 -10.60 -4.01 26.38
CA GLU A 236 -11.78 -4.18 25.54
C GLU A 236 -11.38 -4.65 24.14
N SER A 237 -11.69 -5.91 23.82
CA SER A 237 -11.28 -6.54 22.55
C SER A 237 -12.41 -7.31 21.86
N GLY A 238 -13.63 -7.10 22.34
CA GLY A 238 -14.84 -7.72 21.83
C GLY A 238 -15.27 -7.19 20.46
N ASP A 239 -16.34 -7.78 19.94
CA ASP A 239 -16.91 -7.42 18.64
C ASP A 239 -17.69 -6.10 18.65
N ASP A 240 -17.96 -5.55 19.83
CA ASP A 240 -18.44 -4.20 20.04
C ASP A 240 -17.42 -3.15 19.55
N ILE A 241 -16.13 -3.41 19.75
CA ILE A 241 -15.04 -2.53 19.29
C ILE A 241 -14.47 -3.02 17.96
N PHE A 242 -14.31 -4.33 17.79
CA PHE A 242 -13.65 -4.94 16.64
C PHE A 242 -14.57 -5.86 15.85
N PRO A 243 -15.73 -5.38 15.36
CA PRO A 243 -16.67 -6.22 14.64
C PRO A 243 -16.03 -6.80 13.38
N PRO A 244 -16.29 -8.07 13.06
CA PRO A 244 -15.96 -8.60 11.75
C PRO A 244 -16.83 -7.89 10.70
N ARG A 245 -16.29 -7.67 9.50
CA ARG A 245 -17.04 -7.18 8.33
C ARG A 245 -17.01 -8.24 7.22
N PRO A 246 -17.87 -9.28 7.29
CA PRO A 246 -17.80 -10.41 6.38
C PRO A 246 -18.13 -9.99 4.95
N SER A 247 -17.31 -10.41 3.99
CA SER A 247 -17.49 -10.12 2.56
C SER A 247 -16.72 -11.14 1.72
N GLY A 248 -16.83 -11.06 0.38
CA GLY A 248 -16.01 -11.88 -0.53
C GLY A 248 -14.50 -11.70 -0.31
N ARG A 249 -14.05 -10.58 0.28
CA ARG A 249 -12.64 -10.33 0.64
C ARG A 249 -12.14 -11.24 1.75
N CYS A 250 -13.02 -11.85 2.55
CA CYS A 250 -12.64 -12.78 3.62
C CYS A 250 -11.86 -13.99 3.10
N GLY A 251 -12.07 -14.41 1.85
CA GLY A 251 -11.30 -15.48 1.21
C GLY A 251 -9.82 -15.14 0.99
N TRP A 252 -9.46 -13.85 1.07
CA TRP A 252 -8.09 -13.32 0.93
C TRP A 252 -7.50 -12.83 2.26
N CYS A 253 -8.22 -12.99 3.37
CA CYS A 253 -7.77 -12.52 4.67
C CYS A 253 -6.75 -13.49 5.27
N ASP A 254 -5.56 -12.98 5.62
CA ASP A 254 -4.50 -13.78 6.26
C ASP A 254 -4.93 -14.44 7.57
N TYR A 255 -5.94 -13.90 8.26
CA TYR A 255 -6.43 -14.42 9.53
C TYR A 255 -7.73 -15.21 9.41
N ARG A 256 -8.12 -15.64 8.20
CA ARG A 256 -9.36 -16.40 7.98
C ARG A 256 -9.42 -17.65 8.87
N SER A 257 -8.30 -18.31 9.14
CA SER A 257 -8.19 -19.45 10.06
C SER A 257 -8.71 -19.14 11.48
N HIS A 258 -8.64 -17.87 11.90
CA HIS A 258 -9.02 -17.36 13.23
C HIS A 258 -10.36 -16.59 13.24
N CYS A 259 -11.14 -16.61 12.15
CA CYS A 259 -12.36 -15.81 12.02
C CYS A 259 -13.53 -16.67 11.50
N PRO A 260 -14.42 -17.18 12.39
CA PRO A 260 -15.58 -17.98 11.99
C PRO A 260 -16.49 -17.29 10.96
N GLU A 261 -16.75 -16.01 11.14
CA GLU A 261 -17.59 -15.18 10.28
C GLU A 261 -16.96 -15.03 8.89
N GLY A 262 -15.63 -14.83 8.85
CA GLY A 262 -14.87 -14.82 7.61
C GLY A 262 -14.82 -16.18 6.91
N LYS A 263 -14.80 -17.29 7.66
CA LYS A 263 -14.90 -18.64 7.10
C LYS A 263 -16.26 -18.89 6.46
N SER A 264 -17.34 -18.42 7.10
CA SER A 264 -18.71 -18.56 6.61
C SER A 264 -18.96 -17.68 5.38
N ALA A 265 -18.42 -16.46 5.33
CA ALA A 265 -18.70 -15.51 4.26
C ALA A 265 -18.00 -15.78 2.93
N ALA A 266 -16.87 -16.50 2.93
CA ALA A 266 -16.15 -16.81 1.70
C ALA A 266 -15.38 -18.13 1.80
N PRO A 267 -15.29 -18.91 0.70
CA PRO A 267 -14.48 -20.12 0.66
C PRO A 267 -12.99 -19.80 0.84
N SER A 268 -12.22 -20.81 1.26
CA SER A 268 -10.76 -20.69 1.29
C SER A 268 -10.22 -20.56 -0.13
N ARG A 269 -9.19 -19.74 -0.31
CA ARG A 269 -8.49 -19.60 -1.58
C ARG A 269 -7.07 -20.15 -1.47
N PRO A 270 -6.59 -20.93 -2.45
CA PRO A 270 -5.17 -21.24 -2.57
C PRO A 270 -4.31 -19.96 -2.65
N SER A 271 -3.10 -20.01 -2.11
CA SER A 271 -2.19 -18.85 -2.03
C SER A 271 -1.79 -18.27 -3.40
N TRP A 272 -1.90 -19.07 -4.47
CA TRP A 272 -1.64 -18.67 -5.85
C TRP A 272 -2.86 -18.14 -6.61
N SER A 273 -4.06 -18.11 -6.01
CA SER A 273 -5.30 -17.74 -6.72
C SER A 273 -5.36 -16.27 -7.19
N GLY A 274 -4.48 -15.41 -6.70
CA GLY A 274 -4.43 -13.99 -7.06
C GLY A 274 -3.57 -13.68 -8.27
N LEU A 275 -2.85 -14.69 -8.79
CA LEU A 275 -2.12 -14.59 -10.05
C LEU A 275 -3.10 -14.51 -11.22
N ALA A 276 -2.74 -13.77 -12.27
CA ALA A 276 -3.49 -13.75 -13.52
C ALA A 276 -3.33 -15.09 -14.27
N ASP A 277 -3.98 -15.23 -15.41
CA ASP A 277 -3.62 -16.29 -16.36
C ASP A 277 -2.44 -15.77 -17.21
N ILE A 278 -1.45 -16.63 -17.46
CA ILE A 278 -0.23 -16.32 -18.24
C ILE A 278 -0.16 -17.14 -19.52
#